data_AF-A0A9P7BZ88-F1
#
_entry.id   AF-A0A9P7BZ88-F1
#
_cell.length_a   1.000
_cell.length_b   1.000
_cell.length_c   1.000
_cell.angle_alpha   90.00
_cell.angle_beta   90.00
_cell.angle_gamma   90.00
#
_symmetry.space_group_name_H-M   'P 1'
#
loop_
_entity.id
_entity.type
_entity.pdbx_description
1 polymer ?
#
loop_
_entity_poly.entity_id
_entity_poly.type
_entity_poly.pdbx_seq_one_letter_code
_entity_poly.pdbx_strand_id
1 'polypeptide(L)'
;MTLLTKIQGSSFPEDIQEELDGYNPAQLQKALQRYKKAIPKYNNEEWNTPEEINPNLIKKLKQWKVDSHHLVTTIYRLTETPRLQARAATEIYEQLQFVAERGWQLEDGEIVNEAVEKVRRLAVFGYGVTS
;
A
#
# COMPACT_ATOMS: atom_id res chain seq x y z
N MET A 1 31.70 -5.81 25.11
CA MET A 1 31.84 -5.60 23.65
C MET A 1 30.85 -6.55 22.99
N THR A 2 29.64 -6.08 22.66
CA THR A 2 28.54 -6.92 22.17
C THR A 2 28.67 -7.05 20.66
N LEU A 3 28.97 -8.25 20.18
CA LEU A 3 29.03 -8.54 18.74
C LEU A 3 27.62 -8.40 18.16
N LEU A 4 27.42 -7.41 17.28
CA LEU A 4 26.24 -7.34 16.43
C LEU A 4 26.31 -8.53 15.46
N THR A 5 25.60 -9.61 15.78
CA THR A 5 25.33 -10.69 14.83
C THR A 5 24.63 -10.08 13.62
N LYS A 6 25.31 -10.10 12.47
CA LYS A 6 24.74 -9.68 11.19
C LYS A 6 23.51 -10.55 10.95
N ILE A 7 22.32 -9.95 10.96
CA ILE A 7 21.07 -10.66 10.69
C ILE A 7 21.17 -11.17 9.25
N GLN A 8 21.31 -12.49 9.08
CA GLN A 8 21.32 -13.11 7.77
C GLN A 8 19.86 -13.27 7.33
N GLY A 9 19.42 -12.41 6.41
CA GLY A 9 18.06 -12.43 5.87
C GLY A 9 17.81 -13.65 4.97
N SER A 10 16.54 -13.98 4.75
CA SER A 10 16.11 -14.94 3.72
C SER A 10 16.24 -14.33 2.32
N SER A 11 16.25 -15.19 1.28
CA SER A 11 16.16 -14.73 -0.10
C SER A 11 14.84 -13.99 -0.35
N PHE A 12 14.90 -12.98 -1.21
CA PHE A 12 13.71 -12.25 -1.65
C PHE A 12 12.87 -13.15 -2.59
N PRO A 13 11.52 -13.13 -2.51
CA PRO A 13 10.70 -13.97 -3.38
C PRO A 13 10.87 -13.63 -4.87
N GLU A 14 11.16 -14.64 -5.68
CA GLU A 14 11.45 -14.51 -7.12
C GLU A 14 10.27 -13.86 -7.88
N ASP A 15 9.03 -14.31 -7.65
CA ASP A 15 7.84 -13.81 -8.35
C ASP A 15 7.60 -12.30 -8.16
N ILE A 16 8.03 -11.73 -7.02
CA ILE A 16 7.92 -10.29 -6.75
C ILE A 16 9.06 -9.56 -7.45
N GLN A 17 10.27 -10.13 -7.42
CA GLN A 17 11.44 -9.58 -8.07
C GLN A 17 11.26 -9.50 -9.58
N GLU A 18 10.84 -10.60 -10.21
CA GLU A 18 10.65 -10.68 -11.66
C GLU A 18 9.60 -9.68 -12.15
N GLU A 19 8.50 -9.48 -11.40
CA GLU A 19 7.50 -8.49 -11.79
C GLU A 19 8.05 -7.05 -11.68
N LEU A 20 8.81 -6.73 -10.62
CA LEU A 20 9.41 -5.42 -10.45
C LEU A 20 10.46 -5.13 -11.54
N ASP A 21 11.34 -6.10 -11.82
CA ASP A 21 12.40 -6.01 -12.82
C ASP A 21 11.84 -5.98 -14.25
N GLY A 22 10.67 -6.59 -14.48
CA GLY A 22 9.99 -6.63 -15.77
C GLY A 22 9.33 -5.31 -16.20
N TYR A 23 9.14 -4.36 -15.29
CA TYR A 23 8.55 -3.06 -15.61
C TYR A 23 9.62 -2.03 -16.01
N ASN A 24 9.37 -1.30 -17.10
CA ASN A 24 10.00 0.01 -17.27
C ASN A 24 9.28 1.09 -16.40
N PRO A 25 9.89 2.26 -16.15
CA PRO A 25 9.32 3.27 -15.25
C PRO A 25 7.89 3.72 -15.62
N ALA A 26 7.59 3.84 -16.91
CA ALA A 26 6.27 4.25 -17.38
C ALA A 26 5.21 3.14 -17.20
N GLN A 27 5.62 1.88 -17.37
CA GLN A 27 4.77 0.71 -17.13
C GLN A 27 4.51 0.54 -15.63
N LEU A 28 5.54 0.66 -14.80
CA LEU A 28 5.42 0.60 -13.35
C LEU A 28 4.44 1.67 -12.86
N GLN A 29 4.60 2.93 -13.28
CA GLN A 29 3.68 4.00 -12.90
C GLN A 29 2.23 3.68 -13.30
N LYS A 30 1.99 3.13 -14.49
CA LYS A 30 0.64 2.71 -14.93
C LYS A 30 0.11 1.54 -14.09
N ALA A 31 0.93 0.56 -13.77
CA ALA A 31 0.57 -0.58 -12.94
C ALA A 31 0.18 -0.14 -11.52
N LEU A 32 0.99 0.73 -10.90
CA LEU A 32 0.70 1.31 -9.58
C LEU A 32 -0.62 2.10 -9.57
N GLN A 33 -0.89 2.89 -10.61
CA GLN A 33 -2.16 3.62 -10.73
C GLN A 33 -3.37 2.70 -10.93
N ARG A 34 -3.21 1.60 -11.68
CA ARG A 34 -4.27 0.58 -11.82
C ARG A 34 -4.54 -0.11 -10.50
N TYR A 35 -3.50 -0.52 -9.79
CA TYR A 35 -3.62 -1.16 -8.48
C TYR A 35 -4.29 -0.24 -7.45
N LYS A 36 -3.86 1.02 -7.38
CA LYS A 36 -4.49 2.05 -6.52
C LYS A 36 -6.00 2.19 -6.74
N LYS A 37 -6.46 2.05 -7.99
CA LYS A 37 -7.88 2.12 -8.35
C LYS A 37 -8.65 0.83 -8.04
N ALA A 38 -7.97 -0.30 -7.98
CA ALA A 38 -8.56 -1.60 -7.72
C ALA A 38 -8.80 -1.86 -6.22
N ILE A 39 -8.01 -1.22 -5.34
CA ILE A 39 -8.17 -1.37 -3.88
C ILE A 39 -9.58 -0.89 -3.45
N PRO A 40 -10.32 -1.71 -2.68
CA PRO A 40 -11.64 -1.34 -2.21
C PRO A 40 -11.62 -0.10 -1.31
N LYS A 41 -12.73 0.63 -1.33
CA LYS A 41 -12.97 1.75 -0.42
C LYS A 41 -13.82 1.26 0.73
N TYR A 42 -13.38 1.54 1.94
CA TYR A 42 -14.12 1.28 3.15
C TYR A 42 -14.74 2.59 3.64
N ASN A 43 -16.00 2.52 4.05
CA ASN A 43 -16.75 3.66 4.59
C ASN A 43 -16.53 3.73 6.10
N ASN A 44 -15.52 4.50 6.50
CA ASN A 44 -15.20 4.84 7.87
C ASN A 44 -14.52 6.21 7.84
N GLU A 45 -15.31 7.23 8.14
CA GLU A 45 -15.03 8.65 7.88
C GLU A 45 -13.72 9.13 8.53
N GLU A 46 -13.29 8.49 9.62
CA GLU A 46 -12.17 8.92 10.45
C GLU A 46 -10.80 8.33 10.03
N TRP A 47 -10.75 7.04 9.66
CA TRP A 47 -9.47 6.33 9.50
C TRP A 47 -9.01 6.20 8.05
N ASN A 48 -9.94 6.15 7.09
CA ASN A 48 -9.63 5.95 5.67
C ASN A 48 -9.75 7.21 4.81
N THR A 49 -10.29 8.29 5.37
CA THR A 49 -10.33 9.61 4.72
C THR A 49 -9.11 10.40 5.19
N PRO A 50 -8.20 10.82 4.29
CA PRO A 50 -7.27 11.88 4.63
C PRO A 50 -8.09 13.09 5.08
N GLU A 51 -7.83 13.64 6.27
CA GLU A 51 -8.41 14.93 6.65
C GLU A 51 -8.26 15.88 5.47
N GLU A 52 -9.37 16.42 4.95
CA GLU A 52 -9.31 17.33 3.81
C GLU A 52 -8.34 18.46 4.18
N ILE A 53 -7.32 18.68 3.35
CA ILE A 53 -6.45 19.83 3.57
C ILE A 53 -7.34 21.05 3.46
N ASN A 54 -7.59 21.71 4.60
CA ASN A 54 -8.51 22.83 4.65
C ASN A 54 -8.15 23.82 3.52
N PRO A 55 -9.02 24.05 2.52
CA PRO A 55 -8.67 24.86 1.37
C PRO A 55 -8.33 26.30 1.77
N ASN A 56 -8.82 26.76 2.93
CA ASN A 56 -8.42 28.03 3.54
C ASN A 56 -7.00 28.00 4.09
N LEU A 57 -6.54 26.85 4.63
CA LEU A 57 -5.16 26.65 5.06
C LEU A 57 -4.19 26.70 3.87
N ILE A 58 -4.50 26.00 2.76
CA ILE A 58 -3.71 26.06 1.52
C ILE A 58 -3.63 27.49 0.98
N LYS A 59 -4.76 28.21 0.92
CA LYS A 59 -4.81 29.61 0.48
C LYS A 59 -3.92 30.50 1.35
N LYS A 60 -3.98 30.35 2.68
CA LYS A 60 -3.11 31.08 3.60
C LYS A 60 -1.64 30.72 3.37
N LEU A 61 -1.27 29.45 3.30
CA LEU A 61 0.13 29.04 3.07
C LEU A 61 0.71 29.60 1.76
N LYS A 62 -0.10 29.67 0.69
CA LYS A 62 0.29 30.28 -0.59
C LYS A 62 0.48 31.80 -0.51
N GLN A 63 -0.31 32.50 0.32
CA GLN A 63 -0.20 33.97 0.47
C GLN A 63 1.12 34.40 1.09
N TRP A 64 1.71 33.58 1.96
CA TRP A 64 2.92 33.93 2.70
C TRP A 64 4.23 33.42 2.06
N LYS A 65 4.18 32.88 0.81
CA LYS A 65 5.32 32.24 0.11
C LYS A 65 6.10 31.25 1.00
N VAL A 66 5.42 30.58 1.93
CA VAL A 66 6.11 29.69 2.87
C VAL A 66 6.31 28.34 2.19
N ASP A 67 7.55 27.83 2.20
CA ASP A 67 7.88 26.45 1.80
C ASP A 67 7.01 25.40 2.52
N SER A 68 6.34 25.79 3.61
CA SER A 68 5.31 25.03 4.30
C SER A 68 4.17 24.51 3.41
N HIS A 69 3.79 25.18 2.31
CA HIS A 69 2.79 24.61 1.40
C HIS A 69 3.28 23.32 0.75
N HIS A 70 4.54 23.31 0.30
CA HIS A 70 5.16 22.14 -0.29
C HIS A 70 5.34 21.05 0.76
N LEU A 71 5.80 21.40 1.96
CA LEU A 71 5.97 20.47 3.08
C LEU A 71 4.64 19.81 3.49
N VAL A 72 3.57 20.58 3.66
CA VAL A 72 2.24 20.05 3.98
C VAL A 72 1.75 19.12 2.88
N THR A 73 1.83 19.55 1.61
CA THR A 73 1.43 18.72 0.47
C THR A 73 2.22 17.40 0.40
N THR A 74 3.52 17.45 0.69
CA THR A 74 4.40 16.28 0.74
C THR A 74 4.01 15.34 1.87
N ILE A 75 3.71 15.84 3.08
CA ILE A 75 3.22 15.00 4.19
C ILE A 75 1.92 14.28 3.80
N TYR A 76 0.97 14.98 3.21
CA TYR A 76 -0.28 14.36 2.76
C TYR A 76 -0.04 13.28 1.70
N ARG A 77 0.86 13.52 0.74
CA ARG A 77 1.26 12.51 -0.25
C ARG A 77 1.93 11.29 0.41
N LEU A 78 2.84 11.52 1.37
CA LEU A 78 3.53 10.45 2.09
C LEU A 78 2.57 9.58 2.90
N THR A 79 1.49 10.16 3.45
CA THR A 79 0.47 9.40 4.19
C THR A 79 -0.53 8.67 3.29
N GLU A 80 -0.57 8.95 1.98
CA GLU A 80 -1.48 8.28 1.05
C GLU A 80 -1.09 6.82 0.81
N THR A 81 0.21 6.53 0.65
CA THR A 81 0.71 5.17 0.39
C THR A 81 0.43 4.22 1.56
N PRO A 82 0.75 4.54 2.83
CA PRO A 82 0.38 3.71 3.97
C PRO A 82 -1.13 3.46 4.09
N ARG A 83 -1.97 4.47 3.81
CA ARG A 83 -3.44 4.28 3.80
C ARG A 83 -3.91 3.34 2.69
N LEU A 84 -3.26 3.34 1.53
CA LEU A 84 -3.55 2.36 0.46
C LEU A 84 -3.13 0.95 0.86
N GLN A 85 -1.93 0.82 1.44
CA GLN A 85 -1.43 -0.47 1.93
C GLN A 85 -2.33 -1.04 3.04
N ALA A 86 -2.77 -0.20 3.98
CA ALA A 86 -3.69 -0.60 5.03
C ALA A 86 -5.01 -1.13 4.47
N ARG A 87 -5.62 -0.43 3.49
CA ARG A 87 -6.86 -0.89 2.84
C ARG A 87 -6.70 -2.21 2.08
N ALA A 88 -5.60 -2.37 1.36
CA ALA A 88 -5.30 -3.64 0.69
C ALA A 88 -5.09 -4.78 1.70
N ALA A 89 -4.43 -4.50 2.83
CA ALA A 89 -4.28 -5.47 3.91
C ALA A 89 -5.63 -5.82 4.58
N THR A 90 -6.55 -4.86 4.72
CA THR A 90 -7.92 -5.11 5.21
C THR A 90 -8.67 -6.06 4.30
N GLU A 91 -8.59 -5.87 2.98
CA GLU A 91 -9.24 -6.77 2.01
C GLU A 91 -8.73 -8.21 2.14
N ILE A 92 -7.41 -8.38 2.23
CA ILE A 92 -6.78 -9.70 2.43
C ILE A 92 -7.22 -10.32 3.77
N TYR A 93 -7.25 -9.50 4.83
CA TYR A 93 -7.69 -9.93 6.15
C TYR A 93 -9.13 -10.44 6.14
N GLU A 94 -10.06 -9.74 5.50
CA GLU A 94 -11.46 -10.15 5.40
C GLU A 94 -11.61 -11.50 4.68
N GLN A 95 -10.84 -11.73 3.60
CA GLN A 95 -10.85 -13.01 2.87
C GLN A 95 -10.36 -14.16 3.73
N LEU A 96 -9.24 -13.96 4.44
CA LEU A 96 -8.66 -15.00 5.31
C LEU A 96 -9.50 -15.24 6.56
N GLN A 97 -10.08 -14.17 7.13
CA GLN A 97 -10.96 -14.26 8.29
C GLN A 97 -12.23 -15.05 7.95
N PHE A 98 -12.83 -14.82 6.79
CA PHE A 98 -14.00 -15.58 6.33
C PHE A 98 -13.74 -17.09 6.30
N VAL A 99 -12.57 -17.50 5.77
CA VAL A 99 -12.15 -18.91 5.75
C VAL A 99 -11.87 -19.44 7.16
N ALA A 100 -11.21 -18.65 8.00
CA ALA A 100 -10.89 -19.04 9.37
C ALA A 100 -12.14 -19.25 10.24
N GLU A 101 -13.14 -18.38 10.13
CA GLU A 101 -14.35 -18.40 10.96
C GLU A 101 -15.30 -19.53 10.58
N ARG A 102 -15.49 -19.79 9.29
CA ARG A 102 -16.36 -20.88 8.81
C ARG A 102 -15.71 -22.27 8.90
N GLY A 103 -14.39 -22.31 9.11
CA GLY A 103 -13.57 -23.52 9.05
C GLY A 103 -13.17 -23.88 7.62
N TRP A 104 -11.97 -24.43 7.46
CA TRP A 104 -11.40 -24.76 6.16
C TRP A 104 -12.24 -25.78 5.38
N GLN A 105 -12.53 -25.47 4.12
CA GLN A 105 -13.17 -26.36 3.15
C GLN A 105 -12.28 -26.54 1.91
N LEU A 106 -12.46 -27.64 1.17
CA LEU A 106 -11.65 -27.92 -0.03
C LEU A 106 -11.77 -26.82 -1.10
N GLU A 107 -12.94 -26.19 -1.18
CA GLU A 107 -13.27 -25.11 -2.12
C GLU A 107 -12.53 -23.79 -1.79
N ASP A 108 -11.95 -23.68 -0.60
CA ASP A 108 -11.32 -22.44 -0.09
C ASP A 108 -9.93 -22.22 -0.68
N GLY A 109 -9.38 -23.23 -1.37
CA GLY A 109 -8.11 -23.13 -2.07
C GLY A 109 -8.09 -21.94 -3.04
N GLU A 110 -9.21 -21.64 -3.72
CA GLU A 110 -9.30 -20.48 -4.61
C GLU A 110 -9.22 -19.16 -3.85
N ILE A 111 -9.90 -19.04 -2.71
CA ILE A 111 -9.89 -17.83 -1.87
C ILE A 111 -8.49 -17.57 -1.31
N VAL A 112 -7.80 -18.61 -0.87
CA VAL A 112 -6.42 -18.47 -0.38
C VAL A 112 -5.45 -18.12 -1.48
N ASN A 113 -5.57 -18.75 -2.66
CA ASN A 113 -4.73 -18.39 -3.81
C ASN A 113 -4.97 -16.93 -4.23
N GLU A 114 -6.22 -16.46 -4.22
CA GLU A 114 -6.54 -15.06 -4.48
C GLU A 114 -5.92 -14.13 -3.42
N ALA A 115 -6.00 -14.48 -2.14
CA ALA A 115 -5.40 -13.72 -1.05
C ALA A 115 -3.87 -13.64 -1.20
N VAL A 116 -3.22 -14.75 -1.56
CA VAL A 116 -1.77 -14.80 -1.85
C VAL A 116 -1.41 -13.87 -3.01
N GLU A 117 -2.17 -13.90 -4.11
CA GLU A 117 -1.96 -12.99 -5.23
C GLU A 117 -2.15 -11.52 -4.85
N LYS A 118 -3.13 -11.21 -3.99
CA LYS A 118 -3.32 -9.85 -3.46
C LYS A 118 -2.16 -9.40 -2.59
N VAL A 119 -1.62 -10.28 -1.74
CA VAL A 119 -0.40 -10.00 -0.95
C VAL A 119 0.80 -9.75 -1.87
N ARG A 120 0.98 -10.58 -2.90
CA ARG A 120 2.06 -10.43 -3.89
C ARG A 120 1.97 -9.07 -4.59
N ARG A 121 0.78 -8.68 -5.08
CA ARG A 121 0.54 -7.36 -5.70
C ARG A 121 0.72 -6.21 -4.73
N LEU A 122 0.32 -6.38 -3.46
CA LEU A 122 0.56 -5.39 -2.40
C LEU A 122 2.06 -5.18 -2.16
N ALA A 123 2.85 -6.26 -2.17
CA ALA A 123 4.30 -6.17 -2.04
C ALA A 123 4.92 -5.46 -3.25
N VAL A 124 4.56 -5.83 -4.48
CA VAL A 124 4.99 -5.14 -5.72
C VAL A 124 4.65 -3.65 -5.65
N PHE A 125 3.43 -3.29 -5.22
CA PHE A 125 3.04 -1.90 -5.03
C PHE A 125 3.88 -1.20 -3.96
N GLY A 126 4.10 -1.85 -2.82
CA GLY A 126 4.88 -1.31 -1.71
C GLY A 126 6.31 -0.96 -2.12
N TYR A 127 7.02 -1.90 -2.76
CA TYR A 127 8.36 -1.66 -3.26
C TYR A 127 8.38 -0.66 -4.42
N GLY A 128 7.46 -0.79 -5.38
CA GLY A 128 7.40 0.05 -6.58
C GLY A 128 7.06 1.52 -6.33
N VAL A 129 6.38 1.85 -5.22
CA VAL A 129 6.12 3.26 -4.84
C VAL A 129 7.33 3.89 -4.13
N THR A 130 8.21 3.05 -3.55
CA THR A 130 9.41 3.50 -2.82
C THR A 130 10.69 3.55 -3.67
N SER A 131 10.71 2.86 -4.80
CA SER A 131 11.76 2.86 -5.83
C SER A 131 11.66 4.06 -6.78
#